data_AF-A0AA39LL96-F1
#
_entry.id   AF-A0AA39LL96-F1
#
_cell.length_a   1.000
_cell.length_b   1.000
_cell.length_c   1.000
_cell.angle_alpha   90.00
_cell.angle_beta   90.00
_cell.angle_gamma   90.00
#
_symmetry.space_group_name_H-M   'P 1'
#
loop_
_entity.id
_entity.type
_entity.pdbx_description
1 polymer ?
#
loop_
_entity_poly.entity_id
_entity_poly.type
_entity_poly.pdbx_seq_one_letter_code
_entity_poly.pdbx_strand_id
1 'polypeptide(L)'
;MLAVGGQSAWLCAILATLAALTGISGQAMGPAQQAALAPELVGYWGNGDSMLVSALVNISSQLTGEEAVEWNWVVEDCNATANNASFTADEVIVACASEIQAYFQKFPDVQQMFLYSSIGNWGSFSDLFQEVVYINAPLTQSVITLVNGQSELELAIEQYISTISDPNEIAALEVLLAEIHGVLNNTALSYDQQMANLSSIFADFFKQHPAWAASIRGIKIPGFGSIGDFLNVADQHFRIDNFGQLFVIDAGQTQSRLVVDLTNDVNNPAYNLTRSEKTLLLDFINDIQAISSNASLSTNDKIAAIVAAYQQLMLIAPYLQSVLGSFPIGTEFGFGTFQDLINAYDFSVVFAPTAAPTTKAPTTTPMLGNCATLSQVIKVFNGNETIFYDSSNQYLNNNPGTQATNWRPYLTRIQNTIIMNSTLTTTQQIQQIAYTIKTYEGTNTARISYLNGIMIGSWGTYAQLLTCGGY
;
A
#
# COMPACT_ATOMS: atom_id res chain seq x y z
N MET A 1 41.33 17.88 39.46
CA MET A 1 40.97 17.97 38.03
C MET A 1 41.01 16.57 37.47
N LEU A 2 39.90 15.84 37.54
CA LEU A 2 39.76 14.50 37.01
C LEU A 2 38.83 14.56 35.80
N ALA A 3 39.24 13.84 34.76
CA ALA A 3 38.68 13.84 33.41
C ALA A 3 37.22 13.36 33.36
N VAL A 4 36.43 14.00 32.50
CA VAL A 4 35.16 13.48 32.00
C VAL A 4 35.29 13.37 30.48
N GLY A 5 35.86 12.26 30.03
CA GLY A 5 35.87 11.84 28.64
C GLY A 5 35.61 10.34 28.64
N GLY A 6 34.46 9.91 28.13
CA GLY A 6 34.17 8.46 28.07
C GLY A 6 32.71 8.02 27.90
N GLN A 7 31.72 8.92 27.82
CA GLN A 7 30.31 8.48 27.72
C GLN A 7 29.76 8.34 26.28
N SER A 8 30.37 8.92 25.25
CA SER A 8 29.83 8.89 23.88
C SER A 8 30.11 7.59 23.11
N ALA A 9 31.25 6.94 23.34
CA ALA A 9 31.61 5.70 22.63
C ALA A 9 30.81 4.48 23.12
N TRP A 10 30.37 4.47 24.38
CA TRP A 10 29.61 3.36 24.97
C TRP A 10 28.16 3.32 24.51
N LEU A 11 27.52 4.48 24.28
CA LEU A 11 26.16 4.54 23.73
C LEU A 11 26.11 4.05 22.27
N CYS A 12 27.12 4.37 21.45
CA CYS A 12 27.21 3.89 20.07
C CYS A 12 27.41 2.36 19.97
N ALA A 13 28.21 1.77 20.87
CA ALA A 13 28.43 0.32 20.90
C ALA A 13 27.20 -0.46 21.40
N ILE A 14 26.44 0.11 22.34
CA ILE A 14 25.21 -0.49 22.88
C ILE A 14 24.06 -0.39 21.86
N LEU A 15 23.94 0.71 21.11
CA LEU A 15 22.92 0.85 20.05
C LEU A 15 23.17 -0.10 18.86
N ALA A 16 24.43 -0.27 18.45
CA ALA A 16 24.78 -1.22 17.38
C ALA A 16 24.57 -2.69 17.79
N THR A 17 24.69 -3.03 19.08
CA THR A 17 24.41 -4.39 19.59
C THR A 17 22.94 -4.61 19.97
N LEU A 18 22.17 -3.57 20.31
CA LEU A 18 20.72 -3.67 20.51
C LEU A 18 19.95 -3.89 19.20
N ALA A 19 20.42 -3.31 18.08
CA ALA A 19 19.83 -3.54 16.76
C ALA A 19 19.84 -5.03 16.34
N ALA A 20 20.73 -5.84 16.92
CA ALA A 20 20.81 -7.27 16.67
C ALA A 20 19.95 -8.14 17.62
N LEU A 21 19.31 -7.59 18.67
CA LEU A 21 18.87 -8.42 19.81
C LEU A 21 17.53 -8.08 20.51
N THR A 22 16.66 -7.20 19.98
CA THR A 22 15.37 -6.92 20.65
C THR A 22 14.15 -7.23 19.79
N GLY A 23 13.70 -8.47 19.86
CA GLY A 23 12.27 -8.72 20.05
C GLY A 23 11.95 -8.47 21.52
N ILE A 24 11.00 -7.56 21.82
CA ILE A 24 9.98 -7.64 22.89
C ILE A 24 9.18 -6.32 22.94
N SER A 25 7.88 -6.50 22.65
CA SER A 25 6.66 -5.81 23.10
C SER A 25 6.58 -4.29 23.12
N GLY A 26 5.72 -3.79 22.23
CA GLY A 26 5.42 -2.38 21.96
C GLY A 26 5.68 -2.01 20.49
N GLN A 27 5.83 -3.01 19.61
CA GLN A 27 6.38 -2.83 18.27
C GLN A 27 5.42 -2.03 17.39
N ALA A 28 5.87 -0.85 16.94
CA ALA A 28 5.57 -0.43 15.58
C ALA A 28 5.84 -1.65 14.68
N MET A 29 4.82 -2.10 13.96
CA MET A 29 4.94 -3.31 13.15
C MET A 29 6.11 -3.14 12.18
N GLY A 30 6.98 -4.16 12.10
CA GLY A 30 8.03 -4.14 11.10
C GLY A 30 7.43 -4.17 9.68
N PRO A 31 8.13 -3.67 8.64
CA PRO A 31 7.60 -3.61 7.27
C PRO A 31 7.09 -4.96 6.76
N ALA A 32 7.79 -6.05 7.07
CA ALA A 32 7.38 -7.40 6.70
C ALA A 32 6.13 -7.90 7.45
N GLN A 33 5.90 -7.42 8.68
CA GLN A 33 4.67 -7.72 9.43
C GLN A 33 3.50 -6.89 8.90
N GLN A 34 3.74 -5.64 8.49
CA GLN A 34 2.72 -4.77 7.90
C GLN A 34 2.24 -5.28 6.54
N ALA A 35 3.17 -5.70 5.68
CA ALA A 35 2.84 -6.38 4.42
C ALA A 35 2.06 -7.68 4.66
N ALA A 36 2.38 -8.43 5.73
CA ALA A 36 1.64 -9.64 6.08
C ALA A 36 0.19 -9.36 6.54
N LEU A 37 -0.09 -8.17 7.06
CA LEU A 37 -1.44 -7.75 7.47
C LEU A 37 -2.16 -6.91 6.40
N ALA A 38 -1.54 -6.63 5.26
CA ALA A 38 -2.17 -5.90 4.15
C ALA A 38 -3.54 -6.47 3.72
N PRO A 39 -3.78 -7.80 3.72
CA PRO A 39 -5.11 -8.35 3.46
C PRO A 39 -6.22 -7.89 4.44
N GLU A 40 -5.87 -7.41 5.64
CA GLU A 40 -6.84 -6.86 6.59
C GLU A 40 -7.43 -5.52 6.12
N LEU A 41 -6.73 -4.77 5.26
CA LEU A 41 -7.20 -3.49 4.71
C LEU A 41 -8.50 -3.65 3.93
N VAL A 42 -8.63 -4.78 3.23
CA VAL A 42 -9.77 -5.14 2.37
C VAL A 42 -10.76 -6.07 3.06
N GLY A 43 -10.45 -6.54 4.28
CA GLY A 43 -11.35 -7.34 5.09
C GLY A 43 -12.53 -6.51 5.61
N TYR A 44 -13.73 -7.09 5.65
CA TYR A 44 -14.96 -6.42 6.11
C TYR A 44 -14.99 -6.25 7.63
N TRP A 45 -15.27 -5.03 8.08
CA TRP A 45 -15.44 -4.68 9.50
C TRP A 45 -16.93 -4.68 9.87
N GLY A 46 -17.24 -4.58 11.17
CA GLY A 46 -18.61 -4.70 11.71
C GLY A 46 -19.67 -3.72 11.16
N ASN A 47 -19.28 -2.75 10.34
CA ASN A 47 -20.14 -1.82 9.59
C ASN A 47 -20.50 -2.29 8.16
N GLY A 48 -19.85 -3.34 7.64
CA GLY A 48 -20.07 -3.83 6.27
C GLY A 48 -19.13 -3.22 5.22
N ASP A 49 -18.23 -2.31 5.60
CA ASP A 49 -17.19 -1.75 4.73
C ASP A 49 -15.83 -2.40 5.03
N SER A 50 -14.88 -2.27 4.12
CA SER A 50 -13.49 -2.62 4.40
C SER A 50 -12.84 -1.60 5.35
N MET A 51 -11.70 -1.95 5.96
CA MET A 51 -10.94 -1.03 6.81
C MET A 51 -10.54 0.23 6.05
N LEU A 52 -10.08 0.05 4.80
CA LEU A 52 -9.69 1.13 3.91
C LEU A 52 -10.87 2.06 3.60
N VAL A 53 -11.99 1.51 3.14
CA VAL A 53 -13.20 2.30 2.81
C VAL A 53 -13.71 3.04 4.05
N SER A 54 -13.71 2.39 5.22
CA SER A 54 -14.10 3.03 6.48
C SER A 54 -13.22 4.24 6.82
N ALA A 55 -11.92 4.14 6.60
CA ALA A 55 -10.99 5.26 6.81
C ALA A 55 -11.28 6.41 5.83
N LEU A 56 -11.58 6.11 4.57
CA LEU A 56 -11.92 7.12 3.57
C LEU A 56 -13.24 7.85 3.92
N VAL A 57 -14.27 7.10 4.34
CA VAL A 57 -15.55 7.67 4.79
C VAL A 57 -15.35 8.61 5.97
N ASN A 58 -14.49 8.26 6.94
CA ASN A 58 -14.21 9.13 8.09
C ASN A 58 -13.59 10.48 7.69
N ILE A 59 -12.70 10.49 6.70
CA ILE A 59 -12.10 11.73 6.16
C ILE A 59 -13.15 12.62 5.51
N SER A 60 -14.16 12.04 4.85
CA SER A 60 -15.20 12.78 4.12
C SER A 60 -15.91 13.83 4.99
N SER A 61 -16.03 13.57 6.30
CA SER A 61 -16.67 14.50 7.25
C SER A 61 -15.85 15.77 7.56
N GLN A 62 -14.58 15.79 7.19
CA GLN A 62 -13.64 16.87 7.48
C GLN A 62 -13.34 17.76 6.27
N LEU A 63 -13.83 17.37 5.09
CA LEU A 63 -13.61 18.07 3.82
C LEU A 63 -14.83 18.92 3.45
N THR A 64 -14.62 20.03 2.73
CA THR A 64 -15.72 20.88 2.25
C THR A 64 -15.48 21.44 0.85
N GLY A 65 -16.53 21.63 0.05
CA GLY A 65 -16.39 22.22 -1.29
C GLY A 65 -15.95 21.20 -2.35
N GLU A 66 -15.09 21.61 -3.29
CA GLU A 66 -14.68 20.80 -4.44
C GLU A 66 -13.88 19.55 -4.03
N GLU A 67 -12.95 19.71 -3.09
CA GLU A 67 -12.19 18.62 -2.47
C GLU A 67 -13.12 17.52 -1.91
N ALA A 68 -14.20 17.91 -1.22
CA ALA A 68 -15.15 16.97 -0.64
C ALA A 68 -15.95 16.24 -1.71
N VAL A 69 -16.31 16.92 -2.80
CA VAL A 69 -16.98 16.28 -3.93
C VAL A 69 -16.06 15.19 -4.46
N GLU A 70 -14.86 15.54 -4.94
CA GLU A 70 -13.94 14.58 -5.57
C GLU A 70 -13.49 13.45 -4.63
N TRP A 71 -13.31 13.73 -3.34
CA TRP A 71 -13.02 12.71 -2.35
C TRP A 71 -14.14 11.65 -2.25
N ASN A 72 -15.40 12.07 -2.33
CA ASN A 72 -16.51 11.12 -2.31
C ASN A 72 -16.53 10.23 -3.57
N TRP A 73 -16.04 10.70 -4.72
CA TRP A 73 -15.86 9.83 -5.90
C TRP A 73 -14.79 8.79 -5.64
N VAL A 74 -13.65 9.19 -5.04
CA VAL A 74 -12.60 8.23 -4.63
C VAL A 74 -13.17 7.20 -3.66
N VAL A 75 -13.97 7.61 -2.66
CA VAL A 75 -14.63 6.71 -1.71
C VAL A 75 -15.55 5.72 -2.43
N GLU A 76 -16.39 6.20 -3.35
CA GLU A 76 -17.32 5.37 -4.12
C GLU A 76 -16.59 4.35 -5.00
N ASP A 77 -15.55 4.77 -5.72
CA ASP A 77 -14.75 3.90 -6.59
C ASP A 77 -13.95 2.87 -5.79
N CYS A 78 -13.35 3.29 -4.67
CA CYS A 78 -12.66 2.38 -3.76
C CYS A 78 -13.64 1.35 -3.17
N ASN A 79 -14.84 1.78 -2.80
CA ASN A 79 -15.87 0.89 -2.27
C ASN A 79 -16.36 -0.09 -3.35
N ALA A 80 -16.63 0.38 -4.57
CA ALA A 80 -17.02 -0.47 -5.68
C ALA A 80 -15.93 -1.50 -6.01
N THR A 81 -14.66 -1.08 -5.99
CA THR A 81 -13.51 -1.95 -6.25
C THR A 81 -13.33 -2.99 -5.15
N ALA A 82 -13.41 -2.59 -3.88
CA ALA A 82 -13.29 -3.50 -2.74
C ALA A 82 -14.43 -4.55 -2.68
N ASN A 83 -15.63 -4.20 -3.15
CA ASN A 83 -16.75 -5.12 -3.23
C ASN A 83 -16.76 -5.97 -4.53
N ASN A 84 -15.85 -5.71 -5.48
CA ASN A 84 -15.78 -6.45 -6.73
C ASN A 84 -14.96 -7.73 -6.55
N ALA A 85 -15.64 -8.87 -6.53
CA ALA A 85 -15.03 -10.20 -6.39
C ALA A 85 -14.07 -10.60 -7.53
N SER A 86 -13.97 -9.80 -8.59
CA SER A 86 -12.99 -10.03 -9.67
C SER A 86 -11.59 -9.52 -9.32
N PHE A 87 -11.47 -8.65 -8.31
CA PHE A 87 -10.21 -8.11 -7.82
C PHE A 87 -9.71 -8.95 -6.64
N THR A 88 -8.41 -9.23 -6.64
CA THR A 88 -7.66 -9.73 -5.48
C THR A 88 -7.44 -8.60 -4.46
N ALA A 89 -7.07 -8.96 -3.23
CA ALA A 89 -6.74 -7.99 -2.18
C ALA A 89 -5.68 -6.99 -2.63
N ASP A 90 -4.61 -7.49 -3.26
CA ASP A 90 -3.51 -6.66 -3.77
C ASP A 90 -4.00 -5.72 -4.88
N GLU A 91 -4.83 -6.19 -5.81
CA GLU A 91 -5.39 -5.34 -6.88
C GLU A 91 -6.35 -4.27 -6.33
N VAL A 92 -7.13 -4.57 -5.28
CA VAL A 92 -7.93 -3.57 -4.58
C VAL A 92 -7.04 -2.53 -3.91
N ILE A 93 -5.98 -2.95 -3.20
CA ILE A 93 -5.04 -2.05 -2.53
C ILE A 93 -4.39 -1.11 -3.56
N VAL A 94 -3.86 -1.68 -4.65
CA VAL A 94 -3.20 -0.90 -5.72
C VAL A 94 -4.16 0.07 -6.37
N ALA A 95 -5.37 -0.37 -6.73
CA ALA A 95 -6.36 0.50 -7.37
C ALA A 95 -6.80 1.65 -6.46
N CYS A 96 -7.20 1.33 -5.22
CA CYS A 96 -7.66 2.35 -4.26
C CYS A 96 -6.54 3.34 -3.92
N ALA A 97 -5.32 2.86 -3.66
CA ALA A 97 -4.19 3.71 -3.35
C ALA A 97 -3.83 4.63 -4.52
N SER A 98 -3.93 4.16 -5.77
CA SER A 98 -3.68 4.98 -6.96
C SER A 98 -4.66 6.15 -7.05
N GLU A 99 -5.95 5.91 -6.81
CA GLU A 99 -6.98 6.97 -6.80
C GLU A 99 -6.73 7.97 -5.66
N ILE A 100 -6.38 7.49 -4.47
CA ILE A 100 -6.06 8.35 -3.32
C ILE A 100 -4.80 9.19 -3.60
N GLN A 101 -3.75 8.60 -4.19
CA GLN A 101 -2.53 9.33 -4.58
C GLN A 101 -2.83 10.42 -5.62
N ALA A 102 -3.61 10.10 -6.65
CA ALA A 102 -4.00 11.07 -7.67
C ALA A 102 -4.79 12.24 -7.06
N TYR A 103 -5.70 11.95 -6.14
CA TYR A 103 -6.43 12.96 -5.39
C TYR A 103 -5.50 13.83 -4.52
N PHE A 104 -4.57 13.23 -3.76
CA PHE A 104 -3.61 13.96 -2.93
C PHE A 104 -2.66 14.86 -3.75
N GLN A 105 -2.25 14.42 -4.93
CA GLN A 105 -1.45 15.25 -5.85
C GLN A 105 -2.25 16.47 -6.33
N LYS A 106 -3.56 16.32 -6.55
CA LYS A 106 -4.44 17.42 -6.96
C LYS A 106 -4.77 18.37 -5.81
N PHE A 107 -4.86 17.87 -4.57
CA PHE A 107 -5.16 18.65 -3.37
C PHE A 107 -4.05 18.51 -2.30
N PRO A 108 -2.90 19.22 -2.47
CA PRO A 108 -1.76 19.09 -1.57
C PRO A 108 -2.05 19.46 -0.10
N ASP A 109 -2.95 20.41 0.14
CA ASP A 109 -3.37 20.78 1.50
C ASP A 109 -4.08 19.62 2.21
N VAL A 110 -4.87 18.84 1.46
CA VAL A 110 -5.57 17.66 1.97
C VAL A 110 -4.57 16.52 2.21
N GLN A 111 -3.60 16.34 1.30
CA GLN A 111 -2.49 15.40 1.52
C GLN A 111 -1.75 15.72 2.83
N GLN A 112 -1.40 16.99 3.06
CA GLN A 112 -0.70 17.40 4.27
C GLN A 112 -1.49 17.07 5.55
N MET A 113 -2.82 17.15 5.49
CA MET A 113 -3.70 16.83 6.61
C MET A 113 -3.83 15.33 6.86
N PHE A 114 -3.92 14.49 5.81
CA PHE A 114 -4.34 13.10 5.95
C PHE A 114 -3.28 12.04 5.63
N LEU A 115 -2.13 12.39 5.05
CA LEU A 115 -1.11 11.40 4.65
C LEU A 115 -0.67 10.46 5.79
N TYR A 116 -0.57 10.99 7.01
CA TYR A 116 -0.20 10.22 8.21
C TYR A 116 -1.40 9.84 9.09
N SER A 117 -2.63 10.04 8.62
CA SER A 117 -3.82 9.60 9.33
C SER A 117 -3.95 8.08 9.29
N SER A 118 -4.39 7.51 10.41
CA SER A 118 -4.49 6.05 10.56
C SER A 118 -5.64 5.45 9.74
N ILE A 119 -5.35 4.35 9.06
CA ILE A 119 -6.29 3.43 8.45
C ILE A 119 -6.56 2.31 9.46
N GLY A 120 -7.60 2.50 10.27
CA GLY A 120 -7.94 1.59 11.36
C GLY A 120 -6.75 1.33 12.29
N ASN A 121 -6.41 0.06 12.49
CA ASN A 121 -5.25 -0.37 13.29
C ASN A 121 -4.07 -0.83 12.43
N TRP A 122 -4.15 -0.71 11.09
CA TRP A 122 -3.15 -1.28 10.18
C TRP A 122 -1.92 -0.38 10.00
N GLY A 123 -2.13 0.93 9.82
CA GLY A 123 -1.08 1.87 9.47
C GLY A 123 -1.66 3.20 9.03
N SER A 124 -0.91 3.99 8.25
CA SER A 124 -1.31 5.28 7.68
C SER A 124 -1.45 5.22 6.15
N PHE A 125 -1.91 6.31 5.51
CA PHE A 125 -1.90 6.40 4.05
C PHE A 125 -0.49 6.42 3.47
N SER A 126 0.49 6.99 4.17
CA SER A 126 1.91 6.86 3.82
C SER A 126 2.32 5.39 3.75
N ASP A 127 1.91 4.58 4.72
CA ASP A 127 2.24 3.16 4.74
C ASP A 127 1.50 2.40 3.64
N LEU A 128 0.25 2.79 3.33
CA LEU A 128 -0.52 2.21 2.21
C LEU A 128 0.21 2.40 0.88
N PHE A 129 0.77 3.59 0.65
CA PHE A 129 1.53 3.87 -0.56
C PHE A 129 2.83 3.07 -0.63
N GLN A 130 3.47 2.86 0.51
CA GLN A 130 4.64 1.99 0.59
C GLN A 130 4.26 0.50 0.34
N GLU A 131 3.10 0.05 0.80
CA GLU A 131 2.61 -1.30 0.53
C GLU A 131 2.39 -1.55 -0.97
N VAL A 132 1.86 -0.55 -1.69
CA VAL A 132 1.73 -0.62 -3.16
C VAL A 132 3.07 -0.79 -3.85
N VAL A 133 4.12 -0.12 -3.35
CA VAL A 133 5.49 -0.31 -3.85
C VAL A 133 5.94 -1.76 -3.63
N TYR A 134 5.64 -2.36 -2.48
CA TYR A 134 5.98 -3.76 -2.20
C TYR A 134 5.21 -4.75 -3.08
N ILE A 135 3.94 -4.48 -3.37
CA ILE A 135 3.11 -5.30 -4.28
C ILE A 135 3.67 -5.24 -5.71
N ASN A 136 4.06 -4.04 -6.17
CA ASN A 136 4.48 -3.82 -7.56
C ASN A 136 5.95 -4.22 -7.83
N ALA A 137 6.84 -4.15 -6.84
CA ALA A 137 8.27 -4.37 -7.03
C ALA A 137 8.66 -5.73 -7.64
N PRO A 138 8.01 -6.87 -7.33
CA PRO A 138 8.27 -8.14 -8.02
C PRO A 138 7.89 -8.14 -9.51
N LEU A 139 7.04 -7.21 -9.95
CA LEU A 139 6.48 -7.18 -11.30
C LEU A 139 7.28 -6.27 -12.26
N THR A 140 8.02 -5.30 -11.73
CA THR A 140 8.74 -4.28 -12.52
C THR A 140 9.85 -4.84 -13.42
N GLN A 141 10.43 -5.99 -13.09
CA GLN A 141 11.40 -6.64 -13.99
C GLN A 141 10.77 -6.95 -15.35
N SER A 142 9.49 -7.37 -15.39
CA SER A 142 8.80 -7.68 -16.65
C SER A 142 8.57 -6.44 -17.51
N VAL A 143 8.40 -5.28 -16.87
CA VAL A 143 8.16 -4.00 -17.53
C VAL A 143 9.37 -3.54 -18.36
N ILE A 144 10.59 -3.80 -17.87
CA ILE A 144 11.84 -3.33 -18.48
C ILE A 144 12.61 -4.40 -19.24
N THR A 145 12.14 -5.65 -19.24
CA THR A 145 12.81 -6.73 -19.96
C THR A 145 12.60 -6.58 -21.46
N LEU A 146 13.69 -6.57 -22.23
CA LEU A 146 13.63 -6.48 -23.69
C LEU A 146 13.18 -7.81 -24.31
N VAL A 147 11.99 -7.84 -24.90
CA VAL A 147 11.46 -8.94 -25.71
C VAL A 147 11.47 -8.49 -27.17
N ASN A 148 12.22 -9.20 -28.02
CA ASN A 148 12.46 -8.80 -29.41
C ASN A 148 13.08 -7.40 -29.57
N GLY A 149 13.87 -6.97 -28.59
CA GLY A 149 14.59 -5.68 -28.61
C GLY A 149 13.80 -4.50 -28.05
N GLN A 150 12.62 -4.72 -27.46
CA GLN A 150 11.78 -3.68 -26.91
C GLN A 150 11.15 -4.11 -25.58
N SER A 151 10.94 -3.17 -24.66
CA SER A 151 10.30 -3.38 -23.37
C SER A 151 8.84 -2.91 -23.36
N GLU A 152 8.04 -3.37 -22.38
CA GLU A 152 6.66 -2.92 -22.20
C GLU A 152 6.58 -1.43 -21.84
N LEU A 153 7.60 -0.90 -21.13
CA LEU A 153 7.70 0.53 -20.84
C LEU A 153 7.84 1.36 -22.13
N GLU A 154 8.73 0.96 -23.02
CA GLU A 154 8.93 1.64 -24.31
C GLU A 154 7.68 1.55 -25.18
N LEU A 155 7.07 0.36 -25.27
CA LEU A 155 5.82 0.15 -26.01
C LEU A 155 4.68 1.06 -25.51
N ALA A 156 4.54 1.22 -24.20
CA ALA A 156 3.50 2.06 -23.61
C ALA A 156 3.69 3.54 -23.98
N ILE A 157 4.94 4.03 -23.97
CA ILE A 157 5.25 5.42 -24.35
C ILE A 157 5.06 5.61 -25.87
N GLU A 158 5.50 4.69 -26.71
CA GLU A 158 5.28 4.76 -28.17
C GLU A 158 3.80 4.79 -28.53
N GLN A 159 2.99 3.97 -27.85
CA GLN A 159 1.54 3.99 -28.02
C GLN A 159 0.97 5.35 -27.62
N TYR A 160 1.41 5.92 -26.51
CA TYR A 160 0.99 7.26 -26.09
C TYR A 160 1.37 8.34 -27.11
N ILE A 161 2.61 8.31 -27.64
CA ILE A 161 3.08 9.21 -28.71
C ILE A 161 2.13 9.17 -29.91
N SER A 162 1.62 7.99 -30.28
CA SER A 162 0.68 7.87 -31.40
C SER A 162 -0.69 8.55 -31.18
N THR A 163 -1.02 8.91 -29.93
CA THR A 163 -2.29 9.55 -29.56
C THR A 163 -2.22 11.08 -29.45
N ILE A 164 -1.02 11.63 -29.30
CA ILE A 164 -0.80 13.07 -29.12
C ILE A 164 -0.57 13.77 -30.47
N SER A 165 -0.80 15.09 -30.49
CA SER A 165 -0.66 15.91 -31.70
C SER A 165 0.34 17.07 -31.55
N ASP A 166 0.84 17.34 -30.33
CA ASP A 166 1.83 18.39 -30.10
C ASP A 166 3.23 17.91 -30.57
N PRO A 167 3.81 18.53 -31.62
CA PRO A 167 5.11 18.11 -32.13
C PRO A 167 6.26 18.27 -31.13
N ASN A 168 6.14 19.21 -30.18
CA ASN A 168 7.18 19.41 -29.16
C ASN A 168 7.16 18.30 -28.11
N GLU A 169 5.96 17.88 -27.69
CA GLU A 169 5.78 16.77 -26.77
C GLU A 169 6.24 15.45 -27.41
N ILE A 170 5.88 15.22 -28.69
CA ILE A 170 6.35 14.07 -29.46
C ILE A 170 7.88 14.04 -29.50
N ALA A 171 8.54 15.12 -29.90
CA ALA A 171 9.99 15.17 -30.01
C ALA A 171 10.69 14.94 -28.65
N ALA A 172 10.14 15.48 -27.56
CA ALA A 172 10.68 15.26 -26.22
C ALA A 172 10.52 13.80 -25.76
N LEU A 173 9.37 13.19 -26.03
CA LEU A 173 9.11 11.78 -25.69
C LEU A 173 9.96 10.82 -26.54
N GLU A 174 10.28 11.16 -27.78
CA GLU A 174 11.23 10.40 -28.61
C GLU A 174 12.65 10.44 -28.02
N VAL A 175 13.08 11.58 -27.47
CA VAL A 175 14.36 11.68 -26.74
C VAL A 175 14.34 10.84 -25.46
N LEU A 176 13.25 10.94 -24.68
CA LEU A 176 13.06 10.14 -23.47
C LEU A 176 13.12 8.63 -23.79
N LEU A 177 12.45 8.18 -24.85
CA LEU A 177 12.51 6.80 -25.32
C LEU A 177 13.93 6.36 -25.66
N ALA A 178 14.71 7.21 -26.35
CA ALA A 178 16.10 6.88 -26.69
C ALA A 178 16.99 6.75 -25.44
N GLU A 179 16.78 7.58 -24.43
CA GLU A 179 17.49 7.49 -23.14
C GLU A 179 17.12 6.22 -22.37
N ILE A 180 15.82 5.90 -22.29
CA ILE A 180 15.32 4.63 -21.72
C ILE A 180 15.96 3.44 -22.44
N HIS A 181 15.88 3.41 -23.77
CA HIS A 181 16.45 2.33 -24.59
C HIS A 181 17.96 2.15 -24.34
N GLY A 182 18.69 3.27 -24.18
CA GLY A 182 20.11 3.27 -23.85
C GLY A 182 20.43 2.60 -22.50
N VAL A 183 19.61 2.86 -21.47
CA VAL A 183 19.75 2.22 -20.16
C VAL A 183 19.43 0.72 -20.24
N LEU A 184 18.34 0.36 -20.90
CA LEU A 184 17.89 -1.04 -20.96
C LEU A 184 18.83 -1.95 -21.77
N ASN A 185 19.47 -1.42 -22.82
CA ASN A 185 20.46 -2.16 -23.60
C ASN A 185 21.85 -2.21 -22.97
N ASN A 186 22.10 -1.45 -21.90
CA ASN A 186 23.42 -1.44 -21.27
C ASN A 186 23.60 -2.67 -20.37
N THR A 187 24.21 -3.71 -20.92
CA THR A 187 24.47 -4.98 -20.21
C THR A 187 25.45 -4.87 -19.03
N ALA A 188 26.09 -3.71 -18.85
CA ALA A 188 26.97 -3.47 -17.69
C ALA A 188 26.19 -3.02 -16.44
N LEU A 189 24.93 -2.59 -16.60
CA LEU A 189 24.09 -2.18 -15.48
C LEU A 189 23.39 -3.39 -14.87
N SER A 190 23.36 -3.46 -13.54
CA SER A 190 22.45 -4.35 -12.83
C SER A 190 21.00 -3.86 -12.95
N TYR A 191 20.04 -4.74 -12.62
CA TYR A 191 18.63 -4.35 -12.50
C TYR A 191 18.43 -3.11 -11.62
N ASP A 192 19.05 -3.09 -10.43
CA ASP A 192 18.93 -1.97 -9.49
C ASP A 192 19.48 -0.67 -10.10
N GLN A 193 20.59 -0.75 -10.82
CA GLN A 193 21.18 0.41 -11.52
C GLN A 193 20.32 0.88 -12.70
N GLN A 194 19.68 -0.05 -13.42
CA GLN A 194 18.73 0.32 -14.47
C GLN A 194 17.53 1.07 -13.87
N MET A 195 16.95 0.56 -12.78
CA MET A 195 15.83 1.22 -12.09
C MET A 195 16.21 2.60 -11.56
N ALA A 196 17.37 2.73 -10.90
CA ALA A 196 17.87 4.03 -10.41
C ALA A 196 18.09 5.05 -11.55
N ASN A 197 18.68 4.61 -12.66
CA ASN A 197 18.89 5.47 -13.84
C ASN A 197 17.57 5.88 -14.49
N LEU A 198 16.59 4.97 -14.60
CA LEU A 198 15.28 5.30 -15.15
C LEU A 198 14.55 6.33 -14.28
N SER A 199 14.56 6.17 -12.95
CA SER A 199 14.02 7.18 -12.03
C SER A 199 14.65 8.55 -12.27
N SER A 200 15.98 8.63 -12.39
CA SER A 200 16.68 9.88 -12.69
C SER A 200 16.28 10.51 -14.04
N ILE A 201 16.22 9.70 -15.10
CA ILE A 201 15.81 10.14 -16.44
C ILE A 201 14.41 10.75 -16.42
N PHE A 202 13.45 10.07 -15.79
CA PHE A 202 12.09 10.59 -15.67
C PHE A 202 12.01 11.84 -14.77
N ALA A 203 12.77 11.89 -13.67
CA ALA A 203 12.83 13.07 -12.82
C ALA A 203 13.34 14.31 -13.57
N ASP A 204 14.43 14.17 -14.34
CA ASP A 204 14.97 15.23 -15.18
C ASP A 204 14.00 15.62 -16.30
N PHE A 205 13.31 14.65 -16.90
CA PHE A 205 12.28 14.90 -17.89
C PHE A 205 11.13 15.74 -17.31
N PHE A 206 10.58 15.37 -16.15
CA PHE A 206 9.48 16.10 -15.52
C PHE A 206 9.89 17.48 -15.01
N LYS A 207 11.16 17.67 -14.65
CA LYS A 207 11.71 18.98 -14.30
C LYS A 207 11.75 19.91 -15.51
N GLN A 208 12.09 19.38 -16.68
CA GLN A 208 12.09 20.12 -17.95
C GLN A 208 10.68 20.33 -18.50
N HIS A 209 9.79 19.38 -18.27
CA HIS A 209 8.45 19.33 -18.84
C HIS A 209 7.35 19.10 -17.78
N PRO A 210 7.20 20.01 -16.79
CA PRO A 210 6.28 19.80 -15.67
C PRO A 210 4.81 19.69 -16.09
N ALA A 211 4.42 20.34 -17.21
CA ALA A 211 3.06 20.30 -17.73
C ALA A 211 2.62 18.91 -18.23
N TRP A 212 3.56 18.04 -18.58
CA TRP A 212 3.29 16.69 -19.09
C TRP A 212 3.42 15.59 -18.02
N ALA A 213 3.87 15.95 -16.81
CA ALA A 213 4.18 14.96 -15.78
C ALA A 213 2.96 14.11 -15.40
N ALA A 214 1.78 14.73 -15.23
CA ALA A 214 0.56 14.01 -14.86
C ALA A 214 0.09 13.06 -15.98
N SER A 215 0.09 13.51 -17.23
CA SER A 215 -0.34 12.67 -18.37
C SER A 215 0.61 11.50 -18.60
N ILE A 216 1.92 11.74 -18.53
CA ILE A 216 2.94 10.71 -18.74
C ILE A 216 2.94 9.69 -17.59
N ARG A 217 2.85 10.14 -16.32
CA ARG A 217 2.70 9.21 -15.18
C ARG A 217 1.43 8.38 -15.29
N GLY A 218 0.37 8.92 -15.90
CA GLY A 218 -0.89 8.22 -16.14
C GLY A 218 -0.87 7.18 -17.27
N ILE A 219 0.18 7.12 -18.09
CA ILE A 219 0.30 6.14 -19.18
C ILE A 219 0.23 4.73 -18.60
N LYS A 220 -0.68 3.90 -19.13
CA LYS A 220 -0.86 2.53 -18.68
C LYS A 220 0.13 1.59 -19.39
N ILE A 221 0.82 0.78 -18.60
CA ILE A 221 1.69 -0.30 -19.02
C ILE A 221 0.89 -1.61 -18.95
N PRO A 222 0.65 -2.28 -20.09
CA PRO A 222 -0.11 -3.52 -20.13
C PRO A 222 0.42 -4.58 -19.15
N GLY A 223 -0.48 -5.20 -18.39
CA GLY A 223 -0.12 -6.27 -17.45
C GLY A 223 0.61 -5.82 -16.17
N PHE A 224 0.78 -4.51 -15.95
CA PHE A 224 1.42 -3.96 -14.75
C PHE A 224 0.55 -2.91 -14.05
N GLY A 225 0.37 -1.74 -14.66
CA GLY A 225 -0.13 -0.55 -13.95
C GLY A 225 0.13 0.71 -14.77
N SER A 226 0.47 1.81 -14.12
CA SER A 226 0.89 3.05 -14.79
C SER A 226 2.40 3.27 -14.76
N ILE A 227 2.92 4.20 -15.58
CA ILE A 227 4.31 4.68 -15.45
C ILE A 227 4.54 5.26 -14.05
N GLY A 228 3.56 5.94 -13.45
CA GLY A 228 3.65 6.42 -12.07
C GLY A 228 3.92 5.31 -11.07
N ASP A 229 3.21 4.18 -11.19
CA ASP A 229 3.40 3.00 -10.33
C ASP A 229 4.79 2.39 -10.51
N PHE A 230 5.28 2.35 -11.74
CA PHE A 230 6.61 1.86 -12.07
C PHE A 230 7.68 2.78 -11.44
N LEU A 231 7.50 4.09 -11.55
CA LEU A 231 8.42 5.07 -10.99
C LEU A 231 8.45 5.06 -9.47
N ASN A 232 7.32 4.81 -8.79
CA ASN A 232 7.30 4.68 -7.33
C ASN A 232 8.25 3.58 -6.82
N VAL A 233 8.41 2.49 -7.59
CA VAL A 233 9.41 1.44 -7.31
C VAL A 233 10.81 1.89 -7.73
N ALA A 234 10.97 2.47 -8.93
CA ALA A 234 12.26 2.94 -9.43
C ALA A 234 12.91 3.99 -8.50
N ASP A 235 12.10 4.87 -7.91
CA ASP A 235 12.54 5.88 -6.97
C ASP A 235 13.12 5.26 -5.68
N GLN A 236 12.69 4.06 -5.27
CA GLN A 236 13.32 3.35 -4.15
C GLN A 236 14.75 2.93 -4.49
N HIS A 237 14.96 2.36 -5.69
CA HIS A 237 16.30 1.99 -6.15
C HIS A 237 17.21 3.21 -6.29
N PHE A 238 16.69 4.32 -6.82
CA PHE A 238 17.41 5.58 -6.90
C PHE A 238 17.86 6.08 -5.53
N ARG A 239 16.94 6.11 -4.55
CA ARG A 239 17.26 6.55 -3.18
C ARG A 239 18.31 5.66 -2.52
N ILE A 240 18.19 4.34 -2.67
CA ILE A 240 19.17 3.39 -2.13
C ILE A 240 20.56 3.62 -2.73
N ASP A 241 20.66 3.81 -4.05
CA ASP A 241 21.93 4.11 -4.74
C ASP A 241 22.54 5.44 -4.26
N ASN A 242 21.70 6.37 -3.81
CA ASN A 242 22.09 7.69 -3.35
C ASN A 242 22.18 7.86 -1.83
N PHE A 243 22.05 6.81 -1.01
CA PHE A 243 22.23 6.93 0.45
C PHE A 243 23.58 7.55 0.83
N GLY A 244 24.64 7.24 0.07
CA GLY A 244 25.97 7.81 0.32
C GLY A 244 26.01 9.34 0.17
N GLN A 245 25.21 9.91 -0.74
CA GLN A 245 25.17 11.35 -0.99
C GLN A 245 24.64 12.14 0.21
N LEU A 246 23.77 11.55 1.03
CA LEU A 246 23.25 12.18 2.25
C LEU A 246 24.33 12.46 3.30
N PHE A 247 25.44 11.71 3.25
CA PHE A 247 26.54 11.81 4.20
C PHE A 247 27.72 12.63 3.70
N VAL A 248 27.65 13.18 2.48
CA VAL A 248 28.65 14.10 1.94
C VAL A 248 28.66 15.40 2.76
N ILE A 249 29.85 15.94 3.00
CA ILE A 249 30.06 17.27 3.58
C ILE A 249 30.48 18.19 2.45
N ASP A 250 29.62 19.14 2.09
CA ASP A 250 29.91 20.09 1.01
C ASP A 250 31.02 21.08 1.38
N ALA A 251 31.62 21.66 0.36
CA ALA A 251 32.66 22.66 0.53
C ALA A 251 32.15 23.85 1.37
N GLY A 252 32.80 24.10 2.51
CA GLY A 252 32.42 25.17 3.42
C GLY A 252 31.44 24.76 4.53
N GLN A 253 30.93 23.53 4.52
CA GLN A 253 30.14 22.96 5.60
C GLN A 253 30.99 22.14 6.58
N THR A 254 30.49 22.00 7.81
CA THR A 254 31.09 21.12 8.83
C THR A 254 30.23 19.89 9.14
N GLN A 255 29.04 19.83 8.56
CA GLN A 255 28.02 18.80 8.78
C GLN A 255 27.64 18.15 7.46
N SER A 256 27.12 16.92 7.51
CA SER A 256 26.65 16.25 6.30
C SER A 256 25.39 16.92 5.75
N ARG A 257 25.13 16.73 4.45
CA ARG A 257 23.91 17.22 3.78
C ARG A 257 22.63 16.90 4.55
N LEU A 258 22.46 15.66 4.98
CA LEU A 258 21.30 15.24 5.78
C LEU A 258 21.13 16.09 7.05
N VAL A 259 22.20 16.35 7.78
CA VAL A 259 22.13 17.13 9.03
C VAL A 259 21.82 18.59 8.74
N VAL A 260 22.43 19.16 7.68
CA VAL A 260 22.16 20.53 7.25
C VAL A 260 20.69 20.69 6.87
N ASP A 261 20.16 19.78 6.05
CA ASP A 261 18.77 19.80 5.59
C ASP A 261 17.81 19.73 6.78
N LEU A 262 17.94 18.73 7.65
CA LEU A 262 17.09 18.59 8.83
C LEU A 262 17.16 19.80 9.77
N THR A 263 18.35 20.39 9.95
CA THR A 263 18.54 21.56 10.82
C THR A 263 17.85 22.81 10.25
N ASN A 264 17.85 22.96 8.93
CA ASN A 264 17.16 24.06 8.26
C ASN A 264 15.64 23.98 8.51
N ASP A 265 15.07 22.78 8.42
CA ASP A 265 13.62 22.60 8.56
C ASP A 265 13.10 22.64 10.00
N VAL A 266 13.89 22.25 11.01
CA VAL A 266 13.51 22.51 12.42
C VAL A 266 13.28 23.99 12.70
N ASN A 267 13.98 24.86 11.98
CA ASN A 267 13.86 26.31 12.12
C ASN A 267 12.85 26.93 11.15
N ASN A 268 12.31 26.15 10.21
CA ASN A 268 11.37 26.63 9.21
C ASN A 268 10.01 26.96 9.88
N PRO A 269 9.53 28.21 9.76
CA PRO A 269 8.27 28.62 10.39
C PRO A 269 7.04 27.90 9.83
N ALA A 270 7.12 27.29 8.64
CA ALA A 270 6.01 26.56 8.03
C ALA A 270 5.51 25.38 8.90
N TYR A 271 6.39 24.77 9.70
CA TYR A 271 6.04 23.64 10.54
C TYR A 271 5.45 24.00 11.91
N ASN A 272 5.42 25.30 12.28
CA ASN A 272 4.83 25.80 13.53
C ASN A 272 5.29 25.07 14.81
N LEU A 273 6.53 24.55 14.81
CA LEU A 273 7.08 23.77 15.92
C LEU A 273 7.16 24.58 17.22
N THR A 274 6.65 24.01 18.30
CA THR A 274 6.83 24.51 19.67
C THR A 274 8.29 24.41 20.09
N ARG A 275 8.66 25.16 21.14
CA ARG A 275 10.02 25.11 21.68
C ARG A 275 10.45 23.71 22.11
N SER A 276 9.55 22.95 22.74
CA SER A 276 9.82 21.58 23.19
C SER A 276 10.04 20.63 22.02
N GLU A 277 9.24 20.74 20.96
CA GLU A 277 9.38 19.92 19.75
C GLU A 277 10.70 20.21 19.03
N LYS A 278 11.08 21.49 18.93
CA LYS A 278 12.39 21.88 18.39
C LYS A 278 13.52 21.27 19.19
N THR A 279 13.46 21.28 20.52
CA THR A 279 14.49 20.63 21.34
C THR A 279 14.60 19.13 21.04
N LEU A 280 13.47 18.42 21.01
CA LEU A 280 13.46 16.98 20.72
C LEU A 280 14.04 16.66 19.34
N LEU A 281 13.67 17.44 18.31
CA LEU A 281 14.19 17.25 16.95
C LEU A 281 15.67 17.61 16.85
N LEU A 282 16.13 18.66 17.55
CA LEU A 282 17.56 19.00 17.59
C LEU A 282 18.39 17.93 18.31
N ASP A 283 17.87 17.34 19.39
CA ASP A 283 18.53 16.21 20.07
C ASP A 283 18.64 15.00 19.12
N PHE A 284 17.56 14.67 18.41
CA PHE A 284 17.58 13.63 17.38
C PHE A 284 18.58 13.93 16.24
N ILE A 285 18.63 15.16 15.75
CA ILE A 285 19.59 15.58 14.71
C ILE A 285 21.04 15.49 15.21
N ASN A 286 21.30 15.79 16.49
CA ASN A 286 22.61 15.62 17.10
C ASN A 286 23.04 14.14 17.12
N ASP A 287 22.11 13.21 17.34
CA ASP A 287 22.37 11.77 17.23
C ASP A 287 22.70 11.39 15.78
N ILE A 288 21.95 11.90 14.79
CA ILE A 288 22.25 11.71 13.36
C ILE A 288 23.64 12.25 13.00
N GLN A 289 24.03 13.41 13.54
CA GLN A 289 25.36 13.98 13.33
C GLN A 289 26.46 13.04 13.86
N ALA A 290 26.27 12.46 15.06
CA ALA A 290 27.21 11.50 15.62
C ALA A 290 27.34 10.23 14.76
N ILE A 291 26.21 9.72 14.26
CA ILE A 291 26.17 8.56 13.34
C ILE A 291 26.87 8.90 12.01
N SER A 292 26.52 10.04 11.42
CA SER A 292 27.03 10.49 10.11
C SER A 292 28.54 10.68 10.12
N SER A 293 29.09 11.24 11.20
CA SER A 293 30.53 11.45 11.38
C SER A 293 31.30 10.19 11.77
N ASN A 294 30.62 9.08 12.09
CA ASN A 294 31.31 7.85 12.47
C ASN A 294 31.93 7.16 11.25
N ALA A 295 33.25 7.29 11.10
CA ALA A 295 34.00 6.70 10.00
C ALA A 295 34.10 5.16 10.04
N SER A 296 33.75 4.51 11.16
CA SER A 296 33.75 3.05 11.26
C SER A 296 32.47 2.40 10.73
N LEU A 297 31.42 3.18 10.48
CA LEU A 297 30.15 2.68 9.96
C LEU A 297 30.13 2.76 8.43
N SER A 298 29.65 1.70 7.79
CA SER A 298 29.31 1.75 6.37
C SER A 298 28.08 2.66 6.15
N THR A 299 27.82 3.05 4.91
CA THR A 299 26.63 3.83 4.54
C THR A 299 25.35 3.13 4.99
N ASN A 300 25.22 1.83 4.75
CA ASN A 300 24.03 1.05 5.13
C ASN A 300 23.89 0.96 6.66
N ASP A 301 25.00 0.81 7.39
CA ASP A 301 24.97 0.80 8.86
C ASP A 301 24.55 2.16 9.44
N LYS A 302 24.96 3.26 8.80
CA LYS A 302 24.51 4.61 9.18
C LYS A 302 23.02 4.77 8.97
N ILE A 303 22.48 4.36 7.82
CA ILE A 303 21.04 4.42 7.55
C ILE A 303 20.27 3.57 8.56
N ALA A 304 20.69 2.32 8.81
CA ALA A 304 20.07 1.45 9.80
C ALA A 304 20.06 2.06 11.22
N ALA A 305 21.18 2.68 11.63
CA ALA A 305 21.27 3.36 12.92
C ALA A 305 20.36 4.60 13.01
N ILE A 306 20.22 5.36 11.91
CA ILE A 306 19.31 6.51 11.83
C ILE A 306 17.85 6.05 11.92
N VAL A 307 17.48 4.99 11.21
CA VAL A 307 16.13 4.41 11.27
C VAL A 307 15.83 3.90 12.68
N ALA A 308 16.78 3.25 13.34
CA ALA A 308 16.63 2.82 14.73
C ALA A 308 16.43 4.01 15.68
N ALA A 309 17.21 5.10 15.51
CA ALA A 309 17.03 6.32 16.29
C ALA A 309 15.65 6.96 16.06
N TYR A 310 15.19 6.97 14.81
CA TYR A 310 13.85 7.45 14.44
C TYR A 310 12.75 6.62 15.12
N GLN A 311 12.84 5.29 15.09
CA GLN A 311 11.90 4.41 15.77
C GLN A 311 11.84 4.67 17.28
N GLN A 312 12.98 4.92 17.93
CA GLN A 312 13.00 5.30 19.35
C GLN A 312 12.32 6.65 19.60
N LEU A 313 12.52 7.63 18.71
CA LEU A 313 11.83 8.92 18.80
C LEU A 313 10.31 8.73 18.66
N MET A 314 9.85 7.90 17.72
CA MET A 314 8.43 7.64 17.49
C MET A 314 7.74 6.92 18.66
N LEU A 315 8.47 6.16 19.48
CA LEU A 315 7.92 5.59 20.71
C LEU A 315 7.61 6.66 21.78
N ILE A 316 8.33 7.78 21.75
CA ILE A 316 8.23 8.85 22.76
C ILE A 316 7.35 10.01 22.26
N ALA A 317 7.47 10.34 20.98
CA ALA A 317 6.81 11.49 20.34
C ALA A 317 6.23 11.11 18.96
N PRO A 318 5.25 10.19 18.90
CA PRO A 318 4.66 9.76 17.62
C PRO A 318 3.97 10.89 16.84
N TYR A 319 3.52 11.94 17.54
CA TYR A 319 2.93 13.12 16.92
C TYR A 319 3.91 13.92 16.05
N LEU A 320 5.22 13.68 16.16
CA LEU A 320 6.24 14.30 15.30
C LEU A 320 6.42 13.58 13.96
N GLN A 321 5.82 12.40 13.77
CA GLN A 321 5.97 11.60 12.56
C GLN A 321 5.68 12.41 11.29
N SER A 322 4.53 13.08 11.26
CA SER A 322 4.11 13.83 10.07
C SER A 322 5.03 15.01 9.77
N VAL A 323 5.51 15.69 10.82
CA VAL A 323 6.41 16.83 10.67
C VAL A 323 7.78 16.37 10.19
N LEU A 324 8.44 15.50 10.95
CA LEU A 324 9.79 15.02 10.61
C LEU A 324 9.79 14.29 9.26
N GLY A 325 8.81 13.42 9.04
CA GLY A 325 8.66 12.69 7.77
C GLY A 325 8.53 13.62 6.56
N SER A 326 8.00 14.84 6.74
CA SER A 326 7.86 15.83 5.68
C SER A 326 9.08 16.70 5.41
N PHE A 327 10.16 16.58 6.20
CA PHE A 327 11.38 17.37 5.99
C PHE A 327 12.06 16.98 4.69
N PRO A 328 12.24 17.90 3.72
CA PRO A 328 13.03 17.64 2.52
C PRO A 328 14.48 17.33 2.88
N ILE A 329 15.05 16.32 2.23
CA ILE A 329 16.46 15.95 2.37
C ILE A 329 17.04 15.67 0.99
N GLY A 330 18.34 15.95 0.81
CA GLY A 330 19.03 15.70 -0.45
C GLY A 330 18.40 16.43 -1.64
N THR A 331 17.85 17.62 -1.41
CA THR A 331 17.13 18.41 -2.44
C THR A 331 17.99 18.70 -3.68
N GLU A 332 19.30 18.85 -3.49
CA GLU A 332 20.27 19.09 -4.58
C GLU A 332 20.35 17.95 -5.60
N PHE A 333 20.05 16.72 -5.18
CA PHE A 333 20.07 15.53 -6.02
C PHE A 333 18.71 14.81 -6.03
N GLY A 334 17.64 15.47 -5.57
CA GLY A 334 16.27 14.97 -5.68
C GLY A 334 15.95 13.74 -4.82
N PHE A 335 16.59 13.55 -3.66
CA PHE A 335 16.35 12.36 -2.82
C PHE A 335 14.89 12.25 -2.34
N GLY A 336 14.32 13.36 -1.85
CA GLY A 336 12.93 13.43 -1.40
C GLY A 336 12.82 13.95 0.03
N THR A 337 12.11 13.22 0.88
CA THR A 337 11.83 13.58 2.28
C THR A 337 12.47 12.62 3.27
N PHE A 338 12.46 12.95 4.55
CA PHE A 338 12.92 12.02 5.59
C PHE A 338 12.09 10.73 5.62
N GLN A 339 10.78 10.79 5.33
CA GLN A 339 9.98 9.58 5.20
C GLN A 339 10.44 8.71 4.02
N ASP A 340 10.88 9.31 2.92
CA ASP A 340 11.46 8.57 1.78
C ASP A 340 12.75 7.81 2.17
N LEU A 341 13.54 8.33 3.12
CA LEU A 341 14.71 7.61 3.66
C LEU A 341 14.28 6.36 4.42
N ILE A 342 13.24 6.46 5.25
CA ILE A 342 12.69 5.33 5.99
C ILE A 342 12.14 4.28 5.02
N ASN A 343 11.34 4.72 4.05
CA ASN A 343 10.74 3.86 3.02
C ASN A 343 11.80 3.14 2.18
N ALA A 344 12.85 3.83 1.75
CA ALA A 344 13.94 3.25 0.96
C ALA A 344 14.75 2.24 1.78
N TYR A 345 14.99 2.51 3.08
CA TYR A 345 15.63 1.54 3.96
C TYR A 345 14.78 0.28 4.12
N ASP A 346 13.50 0.44 4.43
CA ASP A 346 12.58 -0.68 4.61
C ASP A 346 12.46 -1.52 3.33
N PHE A 347 12.38 -0.87 2.17
CA PHE A 347 12.45 -1.53 0.87
C PHE A 347 13.73 -2.34 0.70
N SER A 348 14.90 -1.78 1.06
CA SER A 348 16.18 -2.47 0.96
C SER A 348 16.29 -3.71 1.88
N VAL A 349 15.55 -3.71 2.99
CA VAL A 349 15.48 -4.85 3.91
C VAL A 349 14.56 -5.94 3.35
N VAL A 350 13.40 -5.57 2.80
CA VAL A 350 12.42 -6.51 2.23
C VAL A 350 12.96 -7.16 0.94
N PHE A 351 13.60 -6.36 0.08
CA PHE A 351 14.13 -6.78 -1.21
C PHE A 351 15.67 -6.86 -1.21
N ALA A 352 16.26 -7.22 -0.07
CA ALA A 352 17.71 -7.37 0.06
C ALA A 352 18.28 -8.24 -1.08
N PRO A 353 19.47 -7.89 -1.64
CA PRO A 353 20.03 -8.54 -2.81
C PRO A 353 20.48 -9.97 -2.49
N THR A 354 19.53 -10.90 -2.45
CA THR A 354 19.75 -12.34 -2.42
C THR A 354 18.70 -13.00 -3.31
N ALA A 355 19.14 -13.29 -4.54
CA ALA A 355 18.40 -13.84 -5.67
C ALA A 355 17.48 -12.85 -6.40
N ALA A 356 17.55 -12.88 -7.74
CA ALA A 356 16.63 -12.17 -8.62
C ALA A 356 15.18 -12.41 -8.16
N PRO A 357 14.31 -11.39 -8.18
CA PRO A 357 12.90 -11.57 -7.85
C PRO A 357 12.37 -12.74 -8.69
N THR A 358 11.97 -13.80 -8.01
CA THR A 358 11.32 -14.92 -8.67
C THR A 358 10.01 -14.40 -9.23
N THR A 359 9.72 -14.73 -10.49
CA THR A 359 8.37 -14.63 -11.04
C THR A 359 7.42 -15.33 -10.08
N LYS A 360 6.67 -14.56 -9.28
CA LYS A 360 5.51 -15.10 -8.58
C LYS A 360 4.55 -15.54 -9.68
N ALA A 361 4.43 -16.85 -9.87
CA ALA A 361 3.32 -17.39 -10.63
C ALA A 361 2.03 -16.90 -9.96
N PRO A 362 0.96 -16.61 -10.72
CA PRO A 362 -0.31 -16.17 -10.17
C PRO A 362 -0.73 -17.16 -9.08
N THR A 363 -0.89 -16.69 -7.85
CA THR A 363 -1.35 -17.54 -6.75
C THR A 363 -2.84 -17.79 -6.98
N THR A 364 -3.18 -18.82 -7.75
CA THR A 364 -4.57 -19.28 -7.93
C THR A 364 -5.01 -20.07 -6.70
N THR A 365 -5.04 -19.44 -5.53
CA THR A 365 -5.85 -19.97 -4.43
C THR A 365 -7.29 -19.92 -4.94
N PRO A 366 -8.01 -21.06 -5.07
CA PRO A 366 -9.38 -21.03 -5.58
C PRO A 366 -10.23 -20.15 -4.67
N MET A 367 -10.74 -19.05 -5.21
CA MET A 367 -11.59 -18.11 -4.50
C MET A 367 -12.83 -18.84 -3.97
N LEU A 368 -13.02 -18.81 -2.65
CA LEU A 368 -14.28 -19.20 -2.03
C LEU A 368 -15.29 -18.06 -2.25
N GLY A 369 -16.50 -18.36 -2.73
CA GLY A 369 -17.65 -17.44 -2.79
C GLY A 369 -17.95 -16.89 -4.18
N ASN A 370 -17.58 -17.59 -5.27
CA ASN A 370 -17.77 -17.09 -6.63
C ASN A 370 -19.25 -17.18 -7.10
N CYS A 371 -19.87 -16.04 -7.41
CA CYS A 371 -21.26 -15.96 -7.89
C CYS A 371 -21.51 -16.74 -9.20
N ALA A 372 -20.50 -16.92 -10.05
CA ALA A 372 -20.60 -17.72 -11.27
C ALA A 372 -20.83 -19.22 -10.96
N THR A 373 -20.32 -19.71 -9.83
CA THR A 373 -20.45 -21.10 -9.40
C THR A 373 -21.52 -21.30 -8.32
N LEU A 374 -22.17 -20.23 -7.83
CA LEU A 374 -23.24 -20.30 -6.83
C LEU A 374 -24.41 -21.19 -7.28
N SER A 375 -24.70 -21.20 -8.58
CA SER A 375 -25.70 -22.08 -9.17
C SER A 375 -25.43 -23.58 -8.92
N GLN A 376 -24.19 -23.97 -8.65
CA GLN A 376 -23.81 -25.36 -8.38
C GLN A 376 -24.17 -25.79 -6.96
N VAL A 377 -24.14 -24.88 -5.99
CA VAL A 377 -24.42 -25.22 -4.59
C VAL A 377 -25.89 -25.21 -4.21
N ILE A 378 -26.74 -24.58 -5.03
CA ILE A 378 -28.20 -24.63 -4.89
C ILE A 378 -28.87 -25.64 -5.84
N LYS A 379 -28.08 -26.37 -6.63
CA LYS A 379 -28.57 -27.51 -7.40
C LYS A 379 -28.70 -28.73 -6.50
N VAL A 380 -29.74 -29.51 -6.76
CA VAL A 380 -29.98 -30.76 -6.03
C VAL A 380 -28.84 -31.74 -6.30
N PHE A 381 -28.24 -32.24 -5.22
CA PHE A 381 -27.27 -33.32 -5.24
C PHE A 381 -27.66 -34.30 -4.13
N ASN A 382 -27.48 -35.60 -4.35
CA ASN A 382 -27.71 -36.62 -3.32
C ASN A 382 -29.11 -36.60 -2.65
N GLY A 383 -30.16 -36.99 -3.39
CA GLY A 383 -31.48 -37.26 -2.78
C GLY A 383 -32.21 -36.02 -2.26
N ASN A 384 -32.71 -35.17 -3.16
CA ASN A 384 -33.51 -33.96 -2.89
C ASN A 384 -32.87 -32.88 -2.00
N GLU A 385 -31.59 -32.99 -1.63
CA GLU A 385 -30.87 -31.97 -0.86
C GLU A 385 -29.92 -31.15 -1.75
N THR A 386 -29.51 -29.98 -1.28
CA THR A 386 -28.56 -29.09 -1.99
C THR A 386 -27.33 -28.87 -1.13
N ILE A 387 -26.19 -28.51 -1.74
CA ILE A 387 -24.95 -28.27 -0.97
C ILE A 387 -25.21 -27.15 0.04
N PHE A 388 -25.96 -26.13 -0.36
CA PHE A 388 -26.49 -25.10 0.53
C PHE A 388 -27.25 -25.67 1.72
N TYR A 389 -28.24 -26.53 1.51
CA TYR A 389 -29.07 -27.06 2.59
C TYR A 389 -28.30 -28.00 3.53
N ASP A 390 -27.52 -28.93 2.97
CA ASP A 390 -26.79 -29.94 3.74
C ASP A 390 -25.73 -29.29 4.65
N SER A 391 -24.89 -28.41 4.08
CA SER A 391 -23.85 -27.68 4.84
C SER A 391 -24.44 -26.86 5.97
N SER A 392 -25.56 -26.19 5.69
CA SER A 392 -26.25 -25.34 6.65
C SER A 392 -26.88 -26.17 7.75
N ASN A 393 -27.53 -27.28 7.40
CA ASN A 393 -28.13 -28.18 8.39
C ASN A 393 -27.05 -28.83 9.28
N GLN A 394 -25.90 -29.20 8.70
CA GLN A 394 -24.74 -29.71 9.43
C GLN A 394 -24.20 -28.66 10.41
N TYR A 395 -24.01 -27.41 9.97
CA TYR A 395 -23.56 -26.31 10.83
C TYR A 395 -24.53 -26.10 12.01
N LEU A 396 -25.84 -26.12 11.77
CA LEU A 396 -26.86 -25.97 12.81
C LEU A 396 -26.92 -27.14 13.79
N ASN A 397 -26.55 -28.35 13.36
CA ASN A 397 -26.44 -29.53 14.23
C ASN A 397 -25.20 -29.44 15.12
N ASN A 398 -24.09 -28.95 14.58
CA ASN A 398 -22.82 -28.82 15.29
C ASN A 398 -22.76 -27.59 16.21
N ASN A 399 -23.60 -26.57 15.97
CA ASN A 399 -23.67 -25.34 16.74
C ASN A 399 -25.07 -25.13 17.34
N PRO A 400 -25.54 -26.01 18.24
CA PRO A 400 -26.89 -25.91 18.80
C PRO A 400 -27.03 -24.66 19.69
N GLY A 401 -28.19 -24.03 19.65
CA GLY A 401 -28.48 -22.83 20.45
C GLY A 401 -29.69 -22.08 19.93
N THR A 402 -30.01 -20.96 20.57
CA THR A 402 -31.19 -20.14 20.24
C THR A 402 -31.22 -19.70 18.78
N GLN A 403 -30.07 -19.31 18.20
CA GLN A 403 -30.00 -18.90 16.79
C GLN A 403 -30.24 -20.08 15.85
N ALA A 404 -29.67 -21.26 16.15
CA ALA A 404 -29.90 -22.47 15.36
C ALA A 404 -31.37 -22.90 15.35
N THR A 405 -31.99 -22.92 16.53
CA THR A 405 -33.41 -23.28 16.69
C THR A 405 -34.32 -22.33 15.91
N ASN A 406 -34.02 -21.02 15.95
CA ASN A 406 -34.82 -20.00 15.28
C ASN A 406 -34.60 -19.97 13.76
N TRP A 407 -33.42 -20.34 13.27
CA TRP A 407 -33.10 -20.33 11.83
C TRP A 407 -33.59 -21.58 11.08
N ARG A 408 -33.64 -22.75 11.73
CA ARG A 408 -34.07 -24.02 11.10
C ARG A 408 -35.36 -23.94 10.27
N PRO A 409 -36.46 -23.32 10.75
CA PRO A 409 -37.69 -23.21 9.96
C PRO A 409 -37.50 -22.43 8.64
N TYR A 410 -36.61 -21.43 8.62
CA TYR A 410 -36.29 -20.65 7.43
C TYR A 410 -35.44 -21.47 6.45
N LEU A 411 -34.46 -22.23 6.95
CA LEU A 411 -33.65 -23.13 6.13
C LEU A 411 -34.52 -24.20 5.44
N THR A 412 -35.45 -24.82 6.17
CA THR A 412 -36.40 -25.80 5.62
C THR A 412 -37.35 -25.15 4.61
N ARG A 413 -37.82 -23.91 4.87
CA ARG A 413 -38.63 -23.17 3.91
C ARG A 413 -37.87 -22.88 2.62
N ILE A 414 -36.61 -22.45 2.71
CA ILE A 414 -35.76 -22.19 1.54
C ILE A 414 -35.66 -23.43 0.66
N GLN A 415 -35.36 -24.59 1.25
CA GLN A 415 -35.27 -25.85 0.51
C GLN A 415 -36.59 -26.17 -0.18
N ASN A 416 -37.69 -26.20 0.56
CA ASN A 416 -38.96 -26.73 0.06
C ASN A 416 -39.73 -25.77 -0.87
N THR A 417 -39.53 -24.46 -0.73
CA THR A 417 -40.36 -23.45 -1.43
C THR A 417 -39.61 -22.62 -2.45
N ILE A 418 -38.28 -22.50 -2.32
CA ILE A 418 -37.46 -21.69 -3.24
C ILE A 418 -36.65 -22.63 -4.13
N ILE A 419 -35.82 -23.49 -3.53
CA ILE A 419 -34.89 -24.37 -4.24
C ILE A 419 -35.64 -25.46 -5.03
N MET A 420 -36.63 -26.11 -4.42
CA MET A 420 -37.40 -27.17 -5.09
C MET A 420 -38.48 -26.63 -6.05
N ASN A 421 -38.60 -25.31 -6.19
CA ASN A 421 -39.58 -24.71 -7.08
C ASN A 421 -39.05 -24.61 -8.52
N SER A 422 -39.52 -25.50 -9.39
CA SER A 422 -39.13 -25.56 -10.81
C SER A 422 -39.65 -24.39 -11.66
N THR A 423 -40.56 -23.55 -11.14
CA THR A 423 -41.03 -22.36 -11.85
C THR A 423 -40.13 -21.15 -11.65
N LEU A 424 -39.21 -21.18 -10.68
CA LEU A 424 -38.23 -20.12 -10.46
C LEU A 424 -36.96 -20.41 -11.27
N THR A 425 -36.43 -19.37 -11.91
CA THR A 425 -35.08 -19.45 -12.48
C THR A 425 -34.03 -19.50 -11.37
N THR A 426 -32.85 -20.06 -11.64
CA THR A 426 -31.75 -20.15 -10.67
C THR A 426 -31.38 -18.79 -10.08
N THR A 427 -31.40 -17.72 -10.88
CA THR A 427 -31.17 -16.35 -10.41
C THR A 427 -32.25 -15.89 -9.43
N GLN A 428 -33.53 -16.14 -9.72
CA GLN A 428 -34.64 -15.82 -8.81
C GLN A 428 -34.58 -16.64 -7.52
N GLN A 429 -34.11 -17.89 -7.59
CA GLN A 429 -33.89 -18.71 -6.40
C GLN A 429 -32.81 -18.09 -5.51
N ILE A 430 -31.66 -17.71 -6.08
CA ILE A 430 -30.56 -17.04 -5.36
C ILE A 430 -31.05 -15.75 -4.68
N GLN A 431 -31.77 -14.90 -5.42
CA GLN A 431 -32.33 -13.65 -4.90
C GLN A 431 -33.29 -13.89 -3.73
N GLN A 432 -34.20 -14.87 -3.84
CA GLN A 432 -35.14 -15.17 -2.76
C GLN A 432 -34.47 -15.83 -1.54
N ILE A 433 -33.42 -16.63 -1.75
CA ILE A 433 -32.58 -17.16 -0.65
C ILE A 433 -31.93 -16.00 0.10
N ALA A 434 -31.27 -15.09 -0.62
CA ALA A 434 -30.60 -13.94 -0.04
C ALA A 434 -31.58 -13.02 0.70
N TYR A 435 -32.74 -12.74 0.09
CA TYR A 435 -33.82 -11.98 0.72
C TYR A 435 -34.30 -12.63 2.02
N THR A 436 -34.45 -13.95 2.04
CA THR A 436 -34.92 -14.68 3.24
C THR A 436 -33.90 -14.63 4.37
N ILE A 437 -32.60 -14.72 4.05
CA ILE A 437 -31.50 -14.56 5.01
C ILE A 437 -31.48 -13.13 5.56
N LYS A 438 -31.44 -12.11 4.70
CA LYS A 438 -31.44 -10.69 5.12
C LYS A 438 -32.66 -10.31 5.95
N THR A 439 -33.84 -10.80 5.57
CA THR A 439 -35.09 -10.53 6.31
C THR A 439 -35.04 -11.10 7.73
N TYR A 440 -34.42 -12.27 7.92
CA TYR A 440 -34.27 -12.88 9.23
C TYR A 440 -33.18 -12.20 10.08
N GLU A 441 -32.08 -11.82 9.46
CA GLU A 441 -30.99 -11.06 10.08
C GLU A 441 -31.50 -9.73 10.65
N GLY A 442 -32.25 -8.97 9.85
CA GLY A 442 -32.68 -7.62 10.21
C GLY A 442 -31.48 -6.75 10.59
N THR A 443 -31.56 -6.07 11.73
CA THR A 443 -30.47 -5.27 12.31
C THR A 443 -29.79 -5.94 13.51
N ASN A 444 -30.09 -7.22 13.78
CA ASN A 444 -29.58 -7.89 14.97
C ASN A 444 -28.16 -8.44 14.72
N THR A 445 -27.15 -7.81 15.31
CA THR A 445 -25.73 -8.14 15.13
C THR A 445 -25.40 -9.60 15.48
N ALA A 446 -26.06 -10.19 16.48
CA ALA A 446 -25.86 -11.59 16.85
C ALA A 446 -26.43 -12.57 15.81
N ARG A 447 -27.50 -12.20 15.09
CA ARG A 447 -28.04 -13.01 13.97
C ARG A 447 -27.16 -12.90 12.73
N ILE A 448 -26.74 -11.67 12.41
CA ILE A 448 -25.86 -11.37 11.27
C ILE A 448 -24.55 -12.13 11.42
N SER A 449 -23.86 -11.99 12.56
CA SER A 449 -22.58 -12.68 12.80
C SER A 449 -22.74 -14.21 12.76
N TYR A 450 -23.82 -14.75 13.33
CA TYR A 450 -24.06 -16.19 13.36
C TYR A 450 -24.34 -16.77 11.97
N LEU A 451 -25.19 -16.11 11.17
CA LEU A 451 -25.55 -16.60 9.83
C LEU A 451 -24.42 -16.38 8.82
N ASN A 452 -23.76 -15.22 8.83
CA ASN A 452 -22.66 -14.93 7.90
C ASN A 452 -21.47 -15.88 8.04
N GLY A 453 -21.30 -16.51 9.21
CA GLY A 453 -20.27 -17.52 9.44
C GLY A 453 -20.61 -18.93 8.93
N ILE A 454 -21.82 -19.17 8.40
CA ILE A 454 -22.21 -20.48 7.88
C ILE A 454 -21.50 -20.72 6.53
N MET A 455 -20.66 -21.75 6.48
CA MET A 455 -20.03 -22.24 5.26
C MET A 455 -21.00 -23.09 4.42
N ILE A 456 -21.00 -22.87 3.12
CA ILE A 456 -21.71 -23.60 2.08
C ILE A 456 -20.70 -24.51 1.38
N GLY A 457 -20.57 -25.74 1.88
CA GLY A 457 -19.60 -26.72 1.41
C GLY A 457 -18.18 -26.14 1.36
N SER A 458 -17.50 -26.39 0.25
CA SER A 458 -16.22 -25.74 -0.11
C SER A 458 -16.43 -24.55 -1.05
N TRP A 459 -17.66 -24.04 -1.19
CA TRP A 459 -17.93 -22.92 -2.08
C TRP A 459 -17.63 -21.60 -1.40
N GLY A 460 -18.15 -21.34 -0.20
CA GLY A 460 -18.03 -20.02 0.43
C GLY A 460 -18.97 -19.87 1.63
N THR A 461 -19.20 -18.66 2.14
CA THR A 461 -20.09 -18.40 3.29
C THR A 461 -21.44 -17.83 2.87
N TYR A 462 -22.39 -17.79 3.80
CA TYR A 462 -23.63 -17.05 3.65
C TYR A 462 -23.40 -15.56 3.36
N ALA A 463 -22.38 -14.94 3.96
CA ALA A 463 -22.02 -13.55 3.64
C ALA A 463 -21.73 -13.39 2.15
N GLN A 464 -20.99 -14.34 1.56
CA GLN A 464 -20.67 -14.36 0.14
C GLN A 464 -21.88 -14.73 -0.74
N LEU A 465 -22.84 -15.51 -0.23
CA LEU A 465 -24.09 -15.76 -0.95
C LEU A 465 -24.96 -14.49 -1.04
N LEU A 466 -24.97 -13.68 0.02
CA LEU A 466 -25.77 -12.45 0.07
C LEU A 466 -25.32 -11.43 -0.97
N THR A 467 -24.02 -11.33 -1.25
CA THR A 467 -23.49 -10.43 -2.30
C THR A 467 -23.92 -10.87 -3.71
N CYS A 468 -24.06 -12.17 -3.95
CA CYS A 468 -24.57 -12.70 -5.22
C CYS A 468 -26.10 -12.50 -5.41
N GLY A 469 -26.82 -12.20 -4.33
CA GLY A 469 -28.27 -11.97 -4.33
C GLY A 469 -28.68 -10.58 -4.81
N GLY A 470 -27.74 -9.66 -5.01
CA GLY A 470 -28.00 -8.28 -5.43
C GLY A 470 -28.54 -7.38 -4.31
N TYR A 471 -28.01 -7.54 -3.09
CA TYR A 471 -28.32 -6.71 -1.92
C TYR A 471 -27.09 -6.06 -1.32
#